data_AF-A0A3C1YQ56-F1
#
_entry.id   AF-A0A3C1YQ56-F1
#
_cell.length_a   1.000
_cell.length_b   1.000
_cell.length_c   1.000
_cell.angle_alpha   90.00
_cell.angle_beta   90.00
_cell.angle_gamma   90.00
#
_symmetry.space_group_name_H-M   'P 1'
#
loop_
_entity.id
_entity.type
_entity.pdbx_description
1 polymer ?
#
loop_
_entity_poly.entity_id
_entity_poly.type
_entity_poly.pdbx_seq_one_letter_code
_entity_poly.pdbx_strand_id
1 'polypeptide(L)'
;MEFQWWWRDDYIYKQHSFRVKSDGYFFNSSYGVDKLGHLYSSYLIFGLTYDFMKWADIDDNTALWTAIAVPASHALAIEFADGFSKYAFNVSDLYFNSTGILYGVLQVKYPYLRNFNYKWSYYPSGGGGRNDPDWGPASDYSGHIYWLAMDMHNILPESINGYWPKYLNLAVGLGAKNVSFDDVGIKKHKFVIALDWNTEAILPDGDTWNIFKNLINKIHFPAPGVKFYSGEKAVAKGLLLN
;
A
#
# COMPACT_ATOMS: atom_id res chain seq x y z
N MET A 1 -5.58 19.48 -3.79
CA MET A 1 -6.01 19.32 -2.39
C MET A 1 -4.92 18.66 -1.54
N GLU A 2 -4.23 17.62 -2.02
CA GLU A 2 -3.05 17.02 -1.33
C GLU A 2 -1.94 18.01 -0.96
N PHE A 3 -1.64 18.98 -1.84
CA PHE A 3 -0.58 19.96 -1.60
C PHE A 3 -0.77 20.76 -0.29
N GLN A 4 -2.01 20.97 0.15
CA GLN A 4 -2.33 21.73 1.35
C GLN A 4 -2.35 20.91 2.64
N TRP A 5 -2.20 19.58 2.61
CA TRP A 5 -2.22 18.76 3.83
C TRP A 5 -0.85 18.22 4.21
N TRP A 6 0.04 17.99 3.24
CA TRP A 6 1.35 17.35 3.48
C TRP A 6 2.53 18.34 3.51
N TRP A 7 2.46 19.43 2.73
CA TRP A 7 3.54 20.43 2.60
C TRP A 7 3.17 21.82 3.12
N ARG A 8 1.99 21.96 3.74
CA ARG A 8 1.36 23.25 4.03
C ARG A 8 2.28 24.19 4.81
N ASP A 9 2.84 23.71 5.91
CA ASP A 9 3.59 24.56 6.82
C ASP A 9 5.05 24.75 6.39
N ASP A 10 5.62 23.77 5.67
CA ASP A 10 6.98 23.91 5.13
C ASP A 10 7.04 24.94 4.01
N TYR A 11 6.16 24.88 3.01
CA TYR A 11 6.23 25.86 1.90
C TYR A 11 5.81 27.27 2.32
N ILE A 12 4.94 27.41 3.32
CA ILE A 12 4.46 28.73 3.76
C ILE A 12 5.46 29.39 4.72
N TYR A 13 6.16 28.62 5.57
CA TYR A 13 6.97 29.19 6.66
C TYR A 13 8.48 28.85 6.62
N LYS A 14 8.92 27.88 5.80
CA LYS A 14 10.32 27.44 5.75
C LYS A 14 10.76 27.15 4.31
N GLN A 15 11.35 28.14 3.65
CA GLN A 15 11.99 27.89 2.35
C GLN A 15 13.24 27.01 2.54
N HIS A 16 13.20 25.81 1.98
CA HIS A 16 14.36 24.93 1.90
C HIS A 16 14.99 25.01 0.50
N SER A 17 16.32 24.98 0.41
CA SER A 17 16.99 24.64 -0.84
C SER A 17 16.70 23.19 -1.22
N PHE A 18 16.84 22.83 -2.51
CA PHE A 18 16.66 21.44 -2.93
C PHE A 18 17.65 20.53 -2.21
N ARG A 19 17.14 19.53 -1.51
CA ARG A 19 17.92 18.54 -0.76
C ARG A 19 17.61 17.14 -1.24
N VAL A 20 18.65 16.31 -1.25
CA VAL A 20 18.54 14.87 -1.48
C VAL A 20 18.94 14.17 -0.19
N LYS A 21 18.13 13.21 0.24
CA LYS A 21 18.41 12.36 1.40
C LYS A 21 18.15 10.91 1.02
N SER A 22 18.93 10.00 1.57
CA SER A 22 18.60 8.58 1.59
C SER A 22 18.47 8.16 3.05
N ASP A 23 17.33 7.59 3.40
CA ASP A 23 17.06 7.07 4.74
C ASP A 23 17.09 5.53 4.79
N GLY A 24 17.35 4.86 3.65
CA GLY A 24 17.50 3.41 3.55
C GLY A 24 16.22 2.69 3.14
N TYR A 25 16.10 1.42 3.53
CA TYR A 25 14.99 0.54 3.13
C TYR A 25 14.12 0.20 4.36
N PHE A 26 14.31 -0.97 4.98
CA PHE A 26 13.41 -1.49 6.03
C PHE A 26 13.82 -1.18 7.48
N PHE A 27 15.03 -0.67 7.69
CA PHE A 27 15.58 -0.32 9.02
C PHE A 27 15.79 1.20 9.17
N ASN A 28 14.89 1.98 8.59
CA ASN A 28 14.87 3.44 8.66
C ASN A 28 13.96 3.93 9.80
N SER A 29 13.74 5.26 9.88
CA SER A 29 12.91 5.88 10.92
C SER A 29 11.45 5.41 10.94
N SER A 30 10.92 4.97 9.79
CA SER A 30 9.56 4.44 9.62
C SER A 30 9.50 2.91 9.58
N TYR A 31 10.63 2.22 9.82
CA TYR A 31 10.73 0.75 9.82
C TYR A 31 10.23 0.12 8.50
N GLY A 32 10.42 0.83 7.38
CA GLY A 32 10.03 0.39 6.03
C GLY A 32 8.55 0.57 5.70
N VAL A 33 7.71 1.06 6.62
CA VAL A 33 6.27 1.30 6.36
C VAL A 33 6.08 2.35 5.26
N ASP A 34 6.85 3.44 5.33
CA ASP A 34 6.92 4.49 4.31
C ASP A 34 7.24 3.92 2.92
N LYS A 35 8.28 3.08 2.83
CA LYS A 35 8.70 2.41 1.61
C LYS A 35 7.63 1.48 1.03
N LEU A 36 6.93 0.75 1.89
CA LEU A 36 5.80 -0.07 1.47
C LEU A 36 4.61 0.78 1.01
N GLY A 37 4.43 1.98 1.57
CA GLY A 37 3.47 2.97 1.08
C GLY A 37 3.77 3.45 -0.33
N HIS A 38 5.02 3.77 -0.65
CA HIS A 38 5.46 4.11 -2.01
C HIS A 38 5.21 2.98 -3.00
N LEU A 39 5.54 1.75 -2.62
CA LEU A 39 5.27 0.58 -3.45
C LEU A 39 3.76 0.39 -3.67
N TYR A 40 2.98 0.36 -2.59
CA TYR A 40 1.54 0.10 -2.66
C TYR A 40 0.79 1.18 -3.43
N SER A 41 1.06 2.45 -3.17
CA SER A 41 0.39 3.57 -3.84
C SER A 41 0.68 3.58 -5.34
N SER A 42 1.94 3.37 -5.75
CA SER A 42 2.30 3.27 -7.16
C SER A 42 1.68 2.05 -7.84
N TYR A 43 1.63 0.90 -7.15
CA TYR A 43 0.94 -0.30 -7.61
C TYR A 43 -0.57 -0.09 -7.79
N LEU A 44 -1.22 0.58 -6.82
CA LEU A 44 -2.64 0.91 -6.86
C LEU A 44 -2.95 1.84 -8.03
N ILE A 45 -2.21 2.94 -8.17
CA ILE A 45 -2.41 3.91 -9.25
C ILE A 45 -2.18 3.25 -10.62
N PHE A 46 -1.15 2.40 -10.76
CA PHE A 46 -0.94 1.61 -11.98
C PHE A 46 -2.19 0.78 -12.33
N GLY A 47 -2.66 -0.05 -11.38
CA GLY A 47 -3.78 -0.97 -11.60
C GLY A 47 -5.07 -0.23 -11.97
N LEU A 48 -5.41 0.83 -11.23
CA LEU A 48 -6.60 1.64 -11.50
C LEU A 48 -6.52 2.34 -12.85
N THR A 49 -5.36 2.88 -13.21
CA THR A 49 -5.16 3.52 -14.51
C THR A 49 -5.31 2.51 -15.63
N TYR A 50 -4.67 1.34 -15.51
CA TYR A 50 -4.76 0.28 -16.52
C TYR A 50 -6.20 -0.19 -16.72
N ASP A 51 -6.90 -0.51 -15.63
CA ASP A 51 -8.29 -0.97 -15.68
C ASP A 51 -9.23 0.08 -16.26
N PHE A 52 -9.05 1.36 -15.90
CA PHE A 52 -9.85 2.45 -16.46
C PHE A 52 -9.62 2.63 -17.96
N MET A 53 -8.37 2.54 -18.42
CA MET A 53 -8.05 2.60 -19.85
C MET A 53 -8.65 1.41 -20.59
N LYS A 54 -8.60 0.20 -20.00
CA LYS A 54 -9.22 -0.99 -20.59
C LYS A 54 -10.75 -0.90 -20.63
N TRP A 55 -11.36 -0.35 -19.59
CA TRP A 55 -12.80 -0.10 -19.56
C TRP A 55 -13.24 0.91 -20.63
N ALA A 56 -12.40 1.90 -20.94
CA ALA A 56 -12.63 2.88 -21.99
C ALA A 56 -12.31 2.37 -23.41
N ASP A 57 -12.09 1.06 -23.58
CA ASP A 57 -11.74 0.40 -24.85
C ASP A 57 -10.45 0.94 -25.52
N ILE A 58 -9.50 1.41 -24.70
CA ILE A 58 -8.18 1.81 -25.17
C ILE A 58 -7.33 0.55 -25.49
N ASP A 59 -6.54 0.63 -26.56
CA ASP A 59 -5.65 -0.46 -26.98
C ASP A 59 -4.62 -0.81 -25.90
N ASP A 60 -4.16 -2.06 -25.89
CA ASP A 60 -3.31 -2.60 -24.81
C ASP A 60 -1.99 -1.85 -24.64
N ASN A 61 -1.40 -1.36 -25.74
CA ASN A 61 -0.11 -0.69 -25.69
C ASN A 61 -0.28 0.71 -25.09
N THR A 62 -1.26 1.48 -25.55
CA THR A 62 -1.59 2.78 -24.99
C THR A 62 -2.01 2.66 -23.52
N ALA A 63 -2.87 1.70 -23.18
CA ALA A 63 -3.29 1.46 -21.80
C ALA A 63 -2.11 1.13 -20.88
N LEU A 64 -1.21 0.24 -21.30
CA LEU A 64 -0.02 -0.13 -20.51
C LEU A 64 0.92 1.05 -20.30
N TRP A 65 1.27 1.79 -21.36
CA TRP A 65 2.21 2.90 -21.23
C TRP A 65 1.61 4.08 -20.45
N THR A 66 0.31 4.35 -20.59
CA THR A 66 -0.36 5.33 -19.74
C THR A 66 -0.35 4.88 -18.28
N ALA A 67 -0.65 3.61 -18.00
CA ALA A 67 -0.62 3.06 -16.65
C ALA A 67 0.79 3.06 -16.02
N ILE A 68 1.86 3.04 -16.81
CA ILE A 68 3.24 3.26 -16.34
C ILE A 68 3.49 4.74 -16.08
N ALA A 69 3.13 5.61 -17.03
CA ALA A 69 3.46 7.02 -17.00
C ALA A 69 2.77 7.77 -15.85
N VAL A 70 1.49 7.51 -15.60
CA VAL A 70 0.71 8.18 -14.55
C VAL A 70 1.33 8.03 -13.14
N PRO A 71 1.54 6.82 -12.59
CA PRO A 71 2.17 6.66 -11.28
C PRO A 71 3.64 7.10 -11.26
N ALA A 72 4.38 6.95 -12.37
CA ALA A 72 5.77 7.42 -12.44
C ALA A 72 5.85 8.96 -12.34
N SER A 73 5.00 9.68 -13.07
CA SER A 73 4.89 11.13 -12.99
C SER A 73 4.42 11.59 -11.61
N HIS A 74 3.44 10.90 -11.02
CA HIS A 74 2.99 11.16 -9.65
C HIS A 74 4.15 11.02 -8.65
N ALA A 75 4.84 9.87 -8.64
CA ALA A 75 5.97 9.63 -7.76
C ALA A 75 7.08 10.69 -7.92
N LEU A 76 7.47 11.01 -9.16
CA LEU A 76 8.47 12.04 -9.43
C LEU A 76 8.04 13.42 -8.94
N ALA A 77 6.78 13.79 -9.13
CA ALA A 77 6.27 15.09 -8.69
C ALA A 77 6.30 15.22 -7.16
N ILE A 78 5.91 14.16 -6.44
CA ILE A 78 5.94 14.10 -4.97
C ILE A 78 7.38 14.23 -4.47
N GLU A 79 8.30 13.40 -4.96
CA GLU A 79 9.71 13.42 -4.52
C GLU A 79 10.41 14.75 -4.85
N PHE A 80 10.09 15.33 -6.01
CA PHE A 80 10.60 16.63 -6.39
C PHE A 80 10.10 17.74 -5.45
N ALA A 81 8.81 17.70 -5.08
CA ALA A 81 8.25 18.61 -4.08
C ALA A 81 8.88 18.39 -2.70
N ASP A 82 9.13 17.14 -2.31
CA ASP A 82 9.82 16.77 -1.07
C ASP A 82 11.24 17.31 -1.03
N GLY A 83 11.92 17.38 -2.18
CA GLY A 83 13.22 18.04 -2.34
C GLY A 83 13.29 19.45 -1.77
N PHE A 84 12.20 20.21 -1.80
CA PHE A 84 12.12 21.57 -1.23
C PHE A 84 11.43 21.61 0.15
N SER A 85 11.31 20.48 0.84
CA SER A 85 10.66 20.37 2.16
C SER A 85 11.60 19.75 3.21
N LYS A 86 11.10 19.53 4.43
CA LYS A 86 11.75 18.78 5.52
C LYS A 86 12.02 17.32 5.16
N TYR A 87 11.26 16.73 4.24
CA TYR A 87 11.37 15.32 3.86
C TYR A 87 12.61 15.06 2.98
N ALA A 88 12.94 16.01 2.08
CA ALA A 88 13.98 15.90 1.05
C ALA A 88 13.70 14.83 -0.01
N PHE A 89 14.22 15.03 -1.22
CA PHE A 89 14.06 14.09 -2.33
C PHE A 89 14.76 12.78 -1.98
N ASN A 90 14.09 11.64 -2.19
CA ASN A 90 14.62 10.35 -1.78
C ASN A 90 14.61 9.31 -2.90
N VAL A 91 15.82 8.89 -3.29
CA VAL A 91 16.02 7.88 -4.34
C VAL A 91 15.45 6.52 -3.93
N SER A 92 15.47 6.20 -2.63
CA SER A 92 14.90 4.95 -2.16
C SER A 92 13.38 4.93 -2.33
N ASP A 93 12.71 6.07 -2.15
CA ASP A 93 11.27 6.17 -2.39
C ASP A 93 10.92 6.00 -3.87
N LEU A 94 11.66 6.64 -4.78
CA LEU A 94 11.55 6.37 -6.22
C LEU A 94 11.78 4.90 -6.58
N TYR A 95 12.71 4.21 -5.90
CA TYR A 95 12.95 2.79 -6.11
C TYR A 95 11.73 1.94 -5.73
N PHE A 96 11.11 2.20 -4.58
CA PHE A 96 9.89 1.50 -4.16
C PHE A 96 8.69 1.83 -5.04
N ASN A 97 8.52 3.09 -5.42
CA ASN A 97 7.51 3.50 -6.41
C ASN A 97 7.68 2.72 -7.71
N SER A 98 8.90 2.69 -8.25
CA SER A 98 9.23 1.96 -9.49
C SER A 98 8.99 0.46 -9.37
N THR A 99 9.23 -0.12 -8.18
CA THR A 99 8.96 -1.54 -7.91
C THR A 99 7.46 -1.85 -7.92
N GLY A 100 6.64 -0.96 -7.36
CA GLY A 100 5.18 -1.10 -7.40
C GLY A 100 4.63 -1.05 -8.84
N ILE A 101 5.13 -0.11 -9.66
CA ILE A 101 4.79 -0.02 -11.09
C ILE A 101 5.22 -1.28 -11.83
N LEU A 102 6.49 -1.70 -11.65
CA LEU A 102 7.02 -2.89 -12.28
C LEU A 102 6.19 -4.12 -11.92
N TYR A 103 5.77 -4.26 -10.66
CA TYR A 103 4.94 -5.38 -10.25
C TYR A 103 3.58 -5.40 -10.95
N GLY A 104 2.94 -4.23 -11.09
CA GLY A 104 1.73 -4.08 -11.90
C GLY A 104 1.93 -4.50 -13.36
N VAL A 105 3.03 -4.04 -13.99
CA VAL A 105 3.39 -4.44 -15.36
C VAL A 105 3.57 -5.95 -15.47
N LEU A 106 4.23 -6.57 -14.49
CA LEU A 106 4.42 -8.02 -14.44
C LEU A 106 3.08 -8.76 -14.32
N GLN A 107 2.11 -8.26 -13.56
CA GLN A 107 0.76 -8.84 -13.48
C GLN A 107 -0.04 -8.71 -14.78
N VAL A 108 0.21 -7.68 -15.59
CA VAL A 108 -0.36 -7.56 -16.94
C VAL A 108 0.26 -8.62 -17.86
N LYS A 109 1.59 -8.77 -17.84
CA LYS A 109 2.32 -9.68 -18.74
C LYS A 109 2.23 -11.16 -18.35
N TYR A 110 2.13 -11.44 -17.05
CA TYR A 110 2.14 -12.79 -16.50
C TYR A 110 0.91 -12.96 -15.59
N PRO A 111 -0.23 -13.44 -16.15
CA PRO A 111 -1.50 -13.53 -15.41
C PRO A 111 -1.42 -14.32 -14.10
N TYR A 112 -0.50 -15.29 -13.98
CA TYR A 112 -0.27 -16.03 -12.74
C TYR A 112 0.10 -15.13 -11.55
N LEU A 113 0.76 -13.99 -11.79
CA LEU A 113 1.12 -13.05 -10.73
C LEU A 113 -0.09 -12.31 -10.14
N ARG A 114 -1.25 -12.34 -10.81
CA ARG A 114 -2.51 -11.79 -10.28
C ARG A 114 -3.04 -12.57 -9.06
N ASN A 115 -2.48 -13.74 -8.80
CA ASN A 115 -2.74 -14.51 -7.57
C ASN A 115 -2.10 -13.87 -6.32
N PHE A 116 -1.24 -12.89 -6.49
CA PHE A 116 -0.50 -12.25 -5.40
C PHE A 116 -0.81 -10.75 -5.45
N ASN A 117 -1.55 -10.25 -4.46
CA ASN A 117 -2.07 -8.89 -4.47
C ASN A 117 -1.54 -8.09 -3.29
N TYR A 118 -0.93 -6.94 -3.59
CA TYR A 118 -0.68 -5.96 -2.56
C TYR A 118 -2.00 -5.34 -2.10
N LYS A 119 -2.20 -5.31 -0.78
CA LYS A 119 -3.33 -4.65 -0.15
C LYS A 119 -2.86 -3.74 0.99
N TRP A 120 -3.72 -2.82 1.40
CA TRP A 120 -3.47 -1.95 2.54
C TRP A 120 -4.63 -1.99 3.52
N SER A 121 -4.32 -1.91 4.80
CA SER A 121 -5.30 -1.63 5.85
C SER A 121 -4.79 -0.47 6.71
N TYR A 122 -5.71 0.41 7.07
CA TYR A 122 -5.46 1.49 8.01
C TYR A 122 -6.42 1.41 9.18
N TYR A 123 -5.86 1.43 10.39
CA TYR A 123 -6.62 1.66 11.60
C TYR A 123 -5.86 2.66 12.47
N PRO A 124 -6.45 3.82 12.80
CA PRO A 124 -5.75 4.90 13.49
C PRO A 124 -5.00 4.39 14.73
N SER A 125 -3.72 4.71 14.83
CA SER A 125 -2.86 4.26 15.93
C SER A 125 -3.26 4.88 17.28
N GLY A 126 -3.95 6.03 17.24
CA GLY A 126 -4.33 6.82 18.41
C GLY A 126 -3.17 7.57 19.08
N GLY A 127 -1.94 7.46 18.53
CA GLY A 127 -0.73 8.08 19.06
C GLY A 127 -0.52 9.54 18.65
N GLY A 128 -1.15 9.98 17.56
CA GLY A 128 -1.20 11.39 17.16
C GLY A 128 -2.36 12.10 17.81
N GLY A 129 -2.09 13.13 18.60
CA GLY A 129 -3.14 13.99 19.14
C GLY A 129 -3.98 14.54 17.99
N ARG A 130 -5.31 14.49 18.12
CA ARG A 130 -6.29 15.13 17.21
C ARG A 130 -6.07 16.66 17.00
N ASN A 131 -5.01 17.22 17.57
CA ASN A 131 -4.64 18.62 17.61
C ASN A 131 -3.38 18.93 16.76
N ASP A 132 -2.72 17.95 16.16
CA ASP A 132 -1.63 18.20 15.21
C ASP A 132 -2.22 18.49 13.81
N PRO A 133 -2.00 19.68 13.23
CA PRO A 133 -2.48 20.03 11.90
C PRO A 133 -1.85 19.19 10.76
N ASP A 134 -0.70 18.54 10.98
CA ASP A 134 -0.03 17.66 10.01
C ASP A 134 -0.47 16.17 10.16
N TRP A 135 -1.35 15.87 11.11
CA TRP A 135 -1.83 14.50 11.32
C TRP A 135 -2.87 14.09 10.28
N GLY A 136 -2.63 12.95 9.65
CA GLY A 136 -3.59 12.32 8.75
C GLY A 136 -3.28 10.85 8.49
N PRO A 137 -4.16 10.14 7.77
CA PRO A 137 -3.95 8.72 7.47
C PRO A 137 -2.60 8.45 6.83
N ALA A 138 -2.11 9.31 5.94
CA ALA A 138 -0.82 9.10 5.27
C ALA A 138 0.40 9.27 6.22
N SER A 139 0.31 10.09 7.27
CA SER A 139 1.41 10.33 8.22
C SER A 139 1.38 9.41 9.45
N ASP A 140 0.25 8.73 9.70
CA ASP A 140 0.08 7.77 10.80
C ASP A 140 0.58 6.35 10.44
N TYR A 141 1.89 6.20 10.23
CA TYR A 141 2.53 4.93 9.87
C TYR A 141 2.30 3.77 10.85
N SER A 142 2.14 4.04 12.15
CA SER A 142 1.77 2.99 13.13
C SER A 142 0.37 2.43 12.94
N GLY A 143 -0.50 3.12 12.19
CA GLY A 143 -1.82 2.65 11.82
C GLY A 143 -1.84 1.77 10.57
N HIS A 144 -0.71 1.65 9.86
CA HIS A 144 -0.64 0.97 8.56
C HIS A 144 -0.24 -0.48 8.70
N ILE A 145 -0.87 -1.32 7.90
CA ILE A 145 -0.35 -2.64 7.54
C ILE A 145 -0.45 -2.78 6.03
N TYR A 146 0.66 -3.14 5.41
CA TYR A 146 0.73 -3.48 4.00
C TYR A 146 0.79 -5.00 3.87
N TRP A 147 -0.03 -5.54 2.98
CA TRP A 147 -0.30 -6.95 2.88
C TRP A 147 0.10 -7.48 1.51
N LEU A 148 0.53 -8.74 1.48
CA LEU A 148 0.56 -9.56 0.28
C LEU A 148 -0.46 -10.69 0.47
N ALA A 149 -1.59 -10.57 -0.22
CA ALA A 149 -2.66 -11.56 -0.23
C ALA A 149 -2.48 -12.56 -1.37
N MET A 150 -2.74 -13.83 -1.10
CA MET A 150 -2.60 -14.96 -2.02
C MET A 150 -3.99 -15.51 -2.34
N ASP A 151 -4.33 -15.56 -3.63
CA ASP A 151 -5.53 -16.23 -4.13
C ASP A 151 -5.38 -17.74 -3.95
N MET A 152 -5.85 -18.23 -2.81
CA MET A 152 -5.69 -19.63 -2.44
C MET A 152 -6.50 -20.53 -3.34
N HIS A 153 -7.68 -20.08 -3.79
CA HIS A 153 -8.51 -20.89 -4.68
C HIS A 153 -7.80 -21.14 -6.01
N ASN A 154 -7.09 -20.15 -6.55
CA ASN A 154 -6.36 -20.32 -7.81
C ASN A 154 -4.97 -20.97 -7.66
N ILE A 155 -4.31 -20.81 -6.50
CA ILE A 155 -2.98 -21.39 -6.26
C ILE A 155 -3.05 -22.87 -5.83
N LEU A 156 -4.11 -23.26 -5.10
CA LEU A 156 -4.21 -24.62 -4.58
C LEU A 156 -4.39 -25.66 -5.71
N PRO A 157 -3.86 -26.89 -5.55
CA PRO A 157 -4.06 -27.98 -6.51
C PRO A 157 -5.55 -28.28 -6.73
N GLU A 158 -5.90 -28.80 -7.90
CA GLU A 158 -7.28 -29.18 -8.27
C GLU A 158 -7.91 -30.16 -7.27
N SER A 159 -7.11 -30.99 -6.60
CA SER A 159 -7.59 -31.93 -5.58
C SER A 159 -8.12 -31.24 -4.30
N ILE A 160 -7.77 -29.97 -4.07
CA ILE A 160 -8.11 -29.22 -2.85
C ILE A 160 -8.90 -27.95 -3.17
N ASN A 161 -8.65 -27.30 -4.31
CA ASN A 161 -9.22 -25.97 -4.61
C ASN A 161 -10.75 -25.93 -4.60
N GLY A 162 -11.43 -27.01 -5.02
CA GLY A 162 -12.89 -27.12 -5.01
C GLY A 162 -13.51 -27.10 -3.61
N TYR A 163 -12.73 -27.44 -2.59
CA TYR A 163 -13.13 -27.36 -1.19
C TYR A 163 -12.76 -26.02 -0.54
N TRP A 164 -11.92 -25.21 -1.19
CA TRP A 164 -11.49 -23.92 -0.69
C TRP A 164 -12.42 -22.80 -1.19
N PRO A 165 -13.02 -22.00 -0.30
CA PRO A 165 -13.94 -20.93 -0.72
C PRO A 165 -13.26 -19.88 -1.58
N LYS A 166 -13.84 -19.56 -2.75
CA LYS A 166 -13.32 -18.54 -3.70
C LYS A 166 -13.15 -17.14 -3.10
N TYR A 167 -13.95 -16.82 -2.10
CA TYR A 167 -13.93 -15.52 -1.41
C TYR A 167 -12.90 -15.43 -0.29
N LEU A 168 -12.18 -16.52 0.02
CA LEU A 168 -11.29 -16.60 1.17
C LEU A 168 -9.84 -16.80 0.72
N ASN A 169 -8.94 -15.96 1.20
CA ASN A 169 -7.52 -15.95 0.87
C ASN A 169 -6.66 -16.03 2.14
N LEU A 170 -5.34 -16.17 1.95
CA LEU A 170 -4.35 -15.99 3.00
C LEU A 170 -3.50 -14.76 2.69
N ALA A 171 -3.15 -13.99 3.72
CA ALA A 171 -2.31 -12.81 3.56
C ALA A 171 -1.21 -12.76 4.64
N VAL A 172 -0.06 -12.24 4.21
CA VAL A 172 1.04 -11.85 5.12
C VAL A 172 1.16 -10.34 5.12
N GLY A 173 1.33 -9.75 6.30
CA GLY A 173 1.33 -8.30 6.49
C GLY A 173 2.59 -7.81 7.19
N LEU A 174 3.06 -6.63 6.77
CA LEU A 174 4.10 -5.87 7.45
C LEU A 174 3.56 -4.49 7.83
N GLY A 175 3.79 -4.11 9.08
CA GLY A 175 3.57 -2.77 9.59
C GLY A 175 4.63 -2.44 10.63
N ALA A 176 4.41 -1.37 11.38
CA ALA A 176 5.26 -1.03 12.51
C ALA A 176 4.44 -0.46 13.67
N LYS A 177 5.09 -0.33 14.81
CA LYS A 177 4.55 0.30 16.02
C LYS A 177 5.51 1.37 16.49
N ASN A 178 4.94 2.46 16.96
CA ASN A 178 5.60 3.63 17.50
C ASN A 178 6.47 4.38 16.47
N VAL A 179 6.07 4.41 15.19
CA VAL A 179 6.84 5.02 14.10
C VAL A 179 6.19 6.27 13.51
N SER A 180 4.97 6.63 13.91
CA SER A 180 4.31 7.87 13.50
C SER A 180 4.96 9.09 14.18
N PHE A 181 4.70 10.28 13.64
CA PHE A 181 4.99 11.54 14.35
C PHE A 181 4.27 11.50 15.72
N ASP A 182 5.00 11.81 16.80
CA ASP A 182 4.56 11.79 18.21
C ASP A 182 4.30 10.45 18.90
N ASP A 183 4.53 9.33 18.22
CA ASP A 183 4.45 8.04 18.90
C ASP A 183 5.52 7.89 19.98
N VAL A 184 5.07 7.61 21.21
CA VAL A 184 5.96 7.38 22.35
C VAL A 184 6.16 5.87 22.55
N GLY A 185 7.41 5.40 22.48
CA GLY A 185 7.78 4.05 22.87
C GLY A 185 8.84 3.41 21.97
N ILE A 186 9.13 2.14 22.24
CA ILE A 186 10.12 1.38 21.46
C ILE A 186 9.53 1.06 20.08
N LYS A 187 10.23 1.47 19.03
CA LYS A 187 9.90 1.17 17.64
C LYS A 187 10.04 -0.33 17.37
N LYS A 188 9.05 -0.93 16.72
CA LYS A 188 9.05 -2.37 16.40
C LYS A 188 8.39 -2.65 15.07
N HIS A 189 8.98 -3.54 14.28
CA HIS A 189 8.26 -4.19 13.16
C HIS A 189 7.09 -5.00 13.69
N LYS A 190 6.00 -4.96 12.95
CA LYS A 190 4.80 -5.77 13.14
C LYS A 190 4.67 -6.71 11.96
N PHE A 191 4.66 -8.00 12.25
CA PHE A 191 4.41 -9.03 11.26
C PHE A 191 3.06 -9.66 11.52
N VAL A 192 2.33 -9.95 10.44
CA VAL A 192 0.97 -10.44 10.53
C VAL A 192 0.75 -11.56 9.53
N ILE A 193 -0.02 -12.57 9.93
CA ILE A 193 -0.57 -13.59 9.04
C ILE A 193 -2.09 -13.59 9.30
N ALA A 194 -2.90 -13.42 8.27
CA ALA A 194 -4.35 -13.34 8.40
C ALA A 194 -5.07 -14.05 7.25
N LEU A 195 -6.34 -14.36 7.48
CA LEU A 195 -7.27 -14.59 6.38
C LEU A 195 -7.50 -13.27 5.64
N ASP A 196 -7.81 -13.34 4.35
CA ASP A 196 -8.16 -12.19 3.51
C ASP A 196 -9.47 -12.46 2.76
N TRP A 197 -10.21 -11.40 2.48
CA TRP A 197 -11.47 -11.48 1.76
C TRP A 197 -11.24 -11.11 0.29
N ASN A 198 -11.47 -12.07 -0.62
CA ASN A 198 -11.45 -11.82 -2.06
C ASN A 198 -12.75 -11.16 -2.49
N THR A 199 -12.77 -9.82 -2.46
CA THR A 199 -13.98 -9.06 -2.79
C THR A 199 -14.39 -9.19 -4.26
N GLU A 200 -13.47 -9.57 -5.15
CA GLU A 200 -13.79 -9.83 -6.57
C GLU A 200 -14.68 -11.07 -6.75
N ALA A 201 -14.60 -12.03 -5.82
CA ALA A 201 -15.46 -13.21 -5.78
C ALA A 201 -16.77 -13.01 -5.02
N ILE A 202 -16.93 -11.87 -4.32
CA ILE A 202 -18.11 -11.53 -3.51
C ILE A 202 -19.02 -10.56 -4.26
N LEU A 203 -18.44 -9.56 -4.91
CA LEU A 203 -19.17 -8.48 -5.56
C LEU A 203 -19.66 -8.88 -6.96
N PRO A 204 -20.74 -8.25 -7.48
CA PRO A 204 -21.29 -8.58 -8.79
C PRO A 204 -20.31 -8.35 -9.95
N ASP A 205 -20.51 -9.09 -11.03
CA ASP A 205 -19.79 -8.89 -12.28
C ASP A 205 -20.40 -7.79 -13.16
N GLY A 206 -19.55 -7.18 -13.99
CA GLY A 206 -19.92 -6.19 -15.00
C GLY A 206 -18.75 -5.26 -15.28
N ASP A 207 -18.64 -4.71 -16.49
CA ASP A 207 -17.44 -3.96 -16.90
C ASP A 207 -17.11 -2.80 -15.95
N THR A 208 -18.13 -2.05 -15.55
CA THR A 208 -17.98 -0.98 -14.55
C THR A 208 -17.73 -1.54 -13.14
N TRP A 209 -18.45 -2.60 -12.74
CA TRP A 209 -18.28 -3.24 -11.43
C TRP A 209 -16.89 -3.85 -11.23
N ASN A 210 -16.23 -4.28 -12.31
CA ASN A 210 -14.89 -4.86 -12.28
C ASN A 210 -13.84 -3.85 -11.80
N ILE A 211 -13.96 -2.58 -12.18
CA ILE A 211 -13.09 -1.51 -11.65
C ILE A 211 -13.32 -1.33 -10.14
N PHE A 212 -14.59 -1.23 -9.72
CA PHE A 212 -14.95 -1.02 -8.31
C PHE A 212 -14.51 -2.18 -7.43
N LYS A 213 -14.74 -3.43 -7.85
CA LYS A 213 -14.33 -4.60 -7.07
C LYS A 213 -12.81 -4.73 -7.00
N ASN A 214 -12.06 -4.43 -8.06
CA ASN A 214 -10.60 -4.43 -7.98
C ASN A 214 -10.07 -3.35 -7.01
N LEU A 215 -10.64 -2.13 -7.05
CA LEU A 215 -10.30 -1.07 -6.10
C LEU A 215 -10.56 -1.52 -4.64
N ILE A 216 -11.73 -2.08 -4.38
CA ILE A 216 -12.10 -2.59 -3.05
C ILE A 216 -11.18 -3.75 -2.65
N ASN A 217 -10.78 -4.61 -3.60
CA ASN A 217 -9.88 -5.72 -3.36
C ASN A 217 -8.46 -5.28 -3.00
N LYS A 218 -8.06 -4.04 -3.29
CA LYS A 218 -6.78 -3.48 -2.80
C LYS A 218 -6.81 -3.09 -1.32
N ILE A 219 -7.97 -3.17 -0.66
CA ILE A 219 -8.11 -2.96 0.78
C ILE A 219 -8.20 -4.32 1.49
N HIS A 220 -7.37 -4.50 2.52
CA HIS A 220 -7.47 -5.67 3.39
C HIS A 220 -8.48 -5.38 4.50
N PHE A 221 -9.63 -6.02 4.45
CA PHE A 221 -10.67 -5.88 5.48
C PHE A 221 -10.29 -6.65 6.75
N PRO A 222 -10.87 -6.27 7.91
CA PRO A 222 -10.59 -6.96 9.17
C PRO A 222 -10.93 -8.44 9.08
N ALA A 223 -10.01 -9.28 9.52
CA ALA A 223 -10.14 -10.73 9.41
C ALA A 223 -9.44 -11.46 10.55
N PRO A 224 -9.77 -12.74 10.79
CA PRO A 224 -9.05 -13.57 11.73
C PRO A 224 -7.57 -13.69 11.36
N GLY A 225 -6.69 -13.54 12.34
CA GLY A 225 -5.25 -13.60 12.11
C GLY A 225 -4.42 -13.59 13.37
N VAL A 226 -3.11 -13.66 13.17
CA VAL A 226 -2.09 -13.66 14.22
C VAL A 226 -1.09 -12.56 13.91
N LYS A 227 -0.84 -11.69 14.89
CA LYS A 227 0.23 -10.68 14.80
C LYS A 227 1.31 -10.93 15.83
N PHE A 228 2.52 -10.51 15.51
CA PHE A 228 3.64 -10.49 16.45
C PHE A 228 4.53 -9.28 16.18
N TYR A 229 5.13 -8.77 17.25
CA TYR A 229 6.16 -7.74 17.19
C TYR A 229 7.52 -8.39 17.41
N SER A 230 8.57 -7.77 16.88
CA SER A 230 9.93 -8.21 17.16
C SER A 230 10.19 -8.29 18.68
N GLY A 231 10.56 -9.49 19.15
CA GLY A 231 10.80 -9.78 20.57
C GLY A 231 9.55 -9.97 21.45
N GLU A 232 8.35 -10.10 20.87
CA GLU A 232 7.10 -10.33 21.61
C GLU A 232 6.40 -11.63 21.21
N LYS A 233 5.52 -12.14 22.09
CA LYS A 233 4.69 -13.31 21.78
C LYS A 233 3.65 -12.99 20.72
N ALA A 234 3.34 -13.98 19.89
CA ALA A 234 2.26 -13.90 18.93
C ALA A 234 0.89 -13.78 19.62
N VAL A 235 0.00 -12.97 19.05
CA VAL A 235 -1.35 -12.70 19.55
C VAL A 235 -2.35 -12.98 18.44
N ALA A 236 -3.24 -13.95 18.68
CA ALA A 236 -4.37 -14.23 17.80
C ALA A 236 -5.49 -13.20 18.03
N LYS A 237 -6.15 -12.80 16.94
CA LYS A 237 -7.29 -11.89 16.94
C LYS A 237 -8.36 -12.43 16.00
N GLY A 238 -9.62 -12.41 16.44
CA GLY A 238 -10.75 -12.78 15.58
C GLY A 238 -11.03 -11.75 14.48
N LEU A 239 -10.71 -10.48 14.74
CA LEU A 239 -10.67 -9.40 13.76
C LEU A 239 -9.41 -8.57 14.00
N LEU A 240 -8.50 -8.58 13.03
CA LEU A 240 -7.25 -7.86 13.10
C LEU A 240 -7.38 -6.50 12.42
N LEU A 241 -7.26 -5.44 13.22
CA LEU A 241 -7.40 -4.04 12.79
C LEU A 241 -6.05 -3.31 12.79
N ASN A 242 -5.23 -3.59 13.80
CA ASN A 242 -3.85 -3.13 14.01
C ASN A 242 -3.20 -4.00 15.08
#